data_AF-A0A6G3Z0W3-F1
#
_entry.id   AF-A0A6G3Z0W3-F1
#
_cell.length_a   1.000
_cell.length_b   1.000
_cell.length_c   1.000
_cell.angle_alpha   90.00
_cell.angle_beta   90.00
_cell.angle_gamma   90.00
#
_symmetry.space_group_name_H-M   'P 1'
#
loop_
_entity.id
_entity.type
_entity.pdbx_description
1 polymer ?
#
loop_
_entity_poly.entity_id
_entity_poly.type
_entity_poly.pdbx_seq_one_letter_code
_entity_poly.pdbx_strand_id
1 'polypeptide(L)'
;MPATYVIVDGNKRLQFEDGSQCDVVAPLSLDAGANVVLIASQAAILEAIRDGLQELNNTAASTWERIQSASDRTQAITYLDAGTADERINDIVYASASLGLTITETFSYAGSAGNYRLTGTARA
;
A
#
# COMPACT_ATOMS: atom_id res chain seq x y z
N MET A 1 -37.28 -12.57 -14.25
CA MET A 1 -38.18 -13.31 -13.35
C MET A 1 -37.61 -13.18 -11.96
N PRO A 2 -38.30 -12.48 -11.04
CA PRO A 2 -37.82 -12.34 -9.67
C PRO A 2 -37.88 -13.70 -8.95
N ALA A 3 -36.83 -14.03 -8.22
CA ALA A 3 -36.80 -15.19 -7.34
C ALA A 3 -37.01 -14.70 -5.90
N THR A 4 -37.71 -15.49 -5.08
CA THR A 4 -37.91 -15.21 -3.65
C THR A 4 -37.10 -16.18 -2.82
N TYR A 5 -36.44 -15.66 -1.77
CA TYR A 5 -35.73 -16.49 -0.80
C TYR A 5 -36.72 -17.20 0.12
N VAL A 6 -36.62 -18.51 0.22
CA VAL A 6 -37.48 -19.35 1.06
C VAL A 6 -36.66 -20.37 1.85
N ILE A 7 -37.19 -20.82 2.99
CA ILE A 7 -36.67 -21.95 3.75
C ILE A 7 -37.66 -23.09 3.62
N VAL A 8 -37.25 -24.19 2.99
CA VAL A 8 -38.08 -25.39 2.77
C VAL A 8 -37.36 -26.57 3.41
N ASP A 9 -38.02 -27.26 4.33
CA ASP A 9 -37.46 -28.41 5.05
C ASP A 9 -36.10 -28.13 5.72
N GLY A 10 -35.93 -26.89 6.21
CA GLY A 10 -34.67 -26.41 6.83
C GLY A 10 -33.56 -26.04 5.84
N ASN A 11 -33.76 -26.26 4.54
CA ASN A 11 -32.83 -25.88 3.49
C ASN A 11 -33.15 -24.49 2.92
N LYS A 12 -32.11 -23.71 2.66
CA LYS A 12 -32.21 -22.39 2.02
C LYS A 12 -32.38 -22.56 0.52
N ARG A 13 -33.41 -21.95 -0.09
CA ARG A 13 -33.71 -22.07 -1.51
C ARG A 13 -34.11 -20.74 -2.15
N LEU A 14 -33.89 -20.64 -3.45
CA LEU A 14 -34.53 -19.65 -4.32
C LEU A 14 -35.74 -20.29 -4.99
N GLN A 15 -36.92 -19.69 -4.85
CA GLN A 15 -38.14 -20.12 -5.53
C GLN A 15 -38.52 -19.13 -6.63
N PHE A 16 -38.81 -19.65 -7.82
CA PHE A 16 -39.24 -18.89 -8.98
C PHE A 16 -40.78 -18.88 -9.09
N GLU A 17 -41.33 -17.94 -9.87
CA GLU A 17 -42.79 -17.79 -10.07
C GLU A 17 -43.45 -19.02 -10.71
N ASP A 18 -42.69 -19.81 -11.48
CA ASP A 18 -43.15 -21.07 -12.07
C ASP A 18 -43.15 -22.25 -11.09
N GLY A 19 -42.76 -22.01 -9.83
CA GLY A 19 -42.69 -23.00 -8.77
C GLY A 19 -41.39 -23.81 -8.73
N SER A 20 -40.48 -23.62 -9.70
CA SER A 20 -39.16 -24.25 -9.66
C SER A 20 -38.32 -23.73 -8.49
N GLN A 21 -37.38 -24.55 -8.03
CA GLN A 21 -36.55 -24.25 -6.86
C GLN A 21 -35.07 -24.56 -7.15
N CYS A 22 -34.18 -23.75 -6.58
CA CYS A 22 -32.73 -23.96 -6.60
C CYS A 22 -32.19 -23.94 -5.16
N ASP A 23 -31.38 -24.93 -4.79
CA ASP A 23 -30.76 -25.01 -3.46
C ASP A 23 -29.63 -23.98 -3.32
N VAL A 24 -29.64 -23.25 -2.20
CA VAL A 24 -28.53 -22.37 -1.80
C VAL A 24 -27.60 -23.19 -0.90
N VAL A 25 -26.54 -23.73 -1.49
CA VAL A 25 -25.59 -24.61 -0.80
C VAL A 25 -24.40 -23.81 -0.29
N ALA A 26 -23.88 -24.19 0.88
CA ALA A 26 -22.64 -23.62 1.41
C ALA A 26 -21.51 -23.74 0.37
N PRO A 27 -20.67 -22.71 0.22
CA PRO A 27 -20.47 -21.61 1.16
C PRO A 27 -21.34 -20.37 0.89
N LEU A 28 -22.35 -20.45 0.00
CA LEU A 28 -23.20 -19.30 -0.34
C LEU A 28 -24.24 -19.04 0.76
N SER A 29 -24.36 -17.79 1.20
CA SER A 29 -25.46 -17.34 2.06
C SER A 29 -26.15 -16.15 1.44
N LEU A 30 -27.47 -16.06 1.60
CA LEU A 30 -28.27 -14.94 1.13
C LEU A 30 -28.96 -14.24 2.31
N ASP A 31 -29.31 -12.96 2.16
CA ASP A 31 -30.26 -12.26 3.03
C ASP A 31 -31.72 -12.55 2.64
N ALA A 32 -32.66 -11.97 3.38
CA ALA A 32 -34.09 -12.06 3.07
C ALA A 32 -34.49 -11.40 1.73
N GLY A 33 -33.63 -10.54 1.18
CA GLY A 33 -33.81 -9.92 -0.14
C GLY A 33 -33.15 -10.72 -1.28
N ALA A 34 -32.67 -11.94 -1.02
CA ALA A 34 -31.92 -12.77 -1.96
C ALA A 34 -30.57 -12.18 -2.44
N ASN A 35 -29.99 -11.23 -1.70
CA ASN A 35 -28.64 -10.73 -1.96
C ASN A 35 -27.60 -11.66 -1.36
N VAL A 36 -26.45 -11.82 -2.01
CA VAL A 36 -25.32 -12.58 -1.46
C VAL A 36 -24.77 -11.86 -0.24
N VAL A 37 -24.68 -12.59 0.88
CA VAL A 37 -24.12 -12.13 2.15
C VAL A 37 -22.91 -12.97 2.50
N LEU A 38 -21.85 -12.30 2.91
CA LEU A 38 -20.67 -12.95 3.45
C LEU A 38 -20.98 -13.48 4.86
N ILE A 39 -20.75 -14.76 5.10
CA ILE A 39 -20.81 -15.31 6.47
C ILE A 39 -19.61 -14.81 7.28
N ALA A 40 -19.69 -14.87 8.61
CA ALA A 40 -18.65 -14.33 9.50
C ALA A 40 -17.22 -14.80 9.16
N SER A 41 -17.04 -16.07 8.78
CA SER A 41 -15.73 -16.59 8.37
C SER A 41 -15.25 -16.01 7.03
N GLN A 42 -16.13 -15.76 6.07
CA GLN A 42 -15.78 -15.11 4.80
C GLN A 42 -15.43 -13.63 5.01
N ALA A 43 -16.17 -12.94 5.89
CA ALA A 43 -15.84 -11.57 6.27
C ALA A 43 -14.47 -11.47 6.95
N ALA A 44 -14.15 -12.39 7.87
CA ALA A 44 -12.84 -12.45 8.51
C ALA A 44 -11.70 -12.71 7.51
N ILE A 45 -11.91 -13.60 6.52
CA ILE A 45 -10.95 -13.83 5.44
C ILE A 45 -10.75 -12.58 4.60
N LEU A 46 -11.82 -11.84 4.29
CA LEU A 46 -11.71 -10.61 3.50
C LEU A 46 -10.92 -9.53 4.23
N GLU A 47 -11.13 -9.37 5.54
CA GLU A 47 -10.34 -8.44 6.36
C GLU A 47 -8.87 -8.87 6.43
N ALA A 48 -8.58 -10.16 6.64
CA ALA A 48 -7.20 -10.66 6.62
C ALA A 48 -6.50 -10.44 5.27
N ILE A 49 -7.22 -10.59 4.15
CA ILE A 49 -6.68 -10.29 2.81
C ILE A 49 -6.40 -8.79 2.66
N ARG A 50 -7.30 -7.93 3.15
CA ARG A 50 -7.12 -6.46 3.12
C ARG A 50 -5.88 -6.05 3.90
N ASP A 51 -5.72 -6.57 5.10
CA ASP A 51 -4.56 -6.30 5.96
C ASP A 51 -3.27 -6.78 5.27
N GLY A 52 -3.27 -8.00 4.73
CA GLY A 52 -2.12 -8.54 3.99
C GLY A 52 -1.77 -7.74 2.72
N LEU A 53 -2.77 -7.19 2.01
CA LEU A 53 -2.54 -6.29 0.88
C LEU A 53 -1.93 -4.96 1.31
N GLN A 54 -2.34 -4.42 2.46
CA GLN A 54 -1.74 -3.22 3.02
C GLN A 54 -0.27 -3.45 3.42
N GLU A 55 0.03 -4.58 4.05
CA GLU A 55 1.40 -4.99 4.39
C GLU A 55 2.26 -5.20 3.14
N LEU A 56 1.71 -5.84 2.10
CA LEU A 56 2.40 -6.02 0.84
C LEU A 56 2.70 -4.67 0.17
N ASN A 57 1.75 -3.74 0.16
CA ASN A 57 1.95 -2.41 -0.40
C ASN A 57 3.04 -1.63 0.37
N ASN A 58 3.06 -1.76 1.69
CA ASN A 58 4.10 -1.17 2.54
C ASN A 58 5.49 -1.81 2.33
N THR A 59 5.54 -3.06 1.89
CA THR A 59 6.79 -3.79 1.60
C THR A 59 7.25 -3.60 0.15
N ALA A 60 6.32 -3.41 -0.78
CA ALA A 60 6.57 -3.16 -2.19
C ALA A 60 7.11 -1.75 -2.45
N ALA A 61 6.72 -0.77 -1.61
CA ALA A 61 7.31 0.56 -1.65
C ALA A 61 8.82 0.47 -1.39
N SER A 62 9.60 1.06 -2.29
CA SER A 62 11.04 1.19 -2.11
C SER A 62 11.37 1.90 -0.81
N THR A 63 12.55 1.64 -0.22
CA THR A 63 13.03 2.36 0.96
C THR A 63 12.93 3.88 0.77
N TRP A 64 13.16 4.36 -0.45
CA TRP A 64 13.02 5.77 -0.82
C TRP A 64 11.59 6.28 -0.65
N GLU A 65 10.60 5.60 -1.24
CA GLU A 65 9.20 6.02 -1.14
C GLU A 65 8.71 5.99 0.31
N ARG A 66 9.15 5.00 1.08
CA ARG A 66 8.82 4.88 2.51
C ARG A 66 9.41 6.03 3.32
N ILE A 67 10.67 6.38 3.10
CA ILE A 67 11.29 7.55 3.74
C ILE A 67 10.61 8.85 3.31
N GLN A 68 10.28 8.99 2.03
CA GLN A 68 9.68 10.23 1.52
C GLN A 68 8.28 10.49 2.07
N SER A 69 7.53 9.43 2.36
CA SER A 69 6.17 9.48 2.93
C SER A 69 6.12 9.46 4.47
N ALA A 70 7.27 9.31 5.15
CA ALA A 70 7.33 9.29 6.61
C ALA A 70 6.94 10.65 7.22
N SER A 71 6.05 10.64 8.20
CA SER A 71 5.58 11.86 8.89
C SER A 71 6.66 12.49 9.77
N ASP A 72 7.63 11.71 10.24
CA ASP A 72 8.75 12.12 11.08
C ASP A 72 10.06 12.25 10.30
N ARG A 73 9.99 12.40 8.97
CA ARG A 73 11.18 12.49 8.12
C ARG A 73 12.04 13.69 8.47
N THR A 74 13.32 13.45 8.78
CA THR A 74 14.35 14.47 8.95
C THR A 74 15.30 14.52 7.76
N GLN A 75 15.92 15.68 7.52
CA GLN A 75 16.90 15.90 6.46
C GLN A 75 18.15 16.58 7.05
N ALA A 76 19.32 16.08 6.71
CA ALA A 76 20.61 16.72 6.99
C ALA A 76 21.37 16.89 5.67
N ILE A 77 21.96 18.07 5.46
CA ILE A 77 22.71 18.40 4.23
C ILE A 77 24.16 18.64 4.61
N THR A 78 25.07 17.94 3.94
CA THR A 78 26.51 18.17 4.05
C THR A 78 26.97 18.91 2.81
N TYR A 79 27.78 19.96 2.98
CA TYR A 79 28.33 20.74 1.88
C TYR A 79 29.83 20.48 1.71
N LEU A 80 30.28 20.42 0.47
CA LEU A 80 31.68 20.62 0.10
C LEU A 80 31.96 22.12 0.05
N ASP A 81 33.19 22.50 0.41
CA ASP A 81 33.67 23.87 0.25
C ASP A 81 32.77 24.89 0.99
N ALA A 82 32.25 24.50 2.16
CA ALA A 82 31.24 25.24 2.91
C ALA A 82 31.71 26.66 3.29
N GLY A 83 30.85 27.65 3.06
CA GLY A 83 31.12 29.07 3.30
C GLY A 83 31.96 29.74 2.20
N THR A 84 32.21 29.07 1.08
CA THR A 84 32.91 29.65 -0.07
C THR A 84 31.94 29.97 -1.22
N ALA A 85 32.42 30.69 -2.24
CA ALA A 85 31.66 30.94 -3.47
C ALA A 85 31.41 29.66 -4.30
N ASP A 86 32.15 28.59 -4.02
CA ASP A 86 32.09 27.30 -4.73
C ASP A 86 31.37 26.21 -3.93
N GLU A 87 30.63 26.60 -2.88
CA GLU A 87 29.86 25.68 -2.04
C GLU A 87 28.88 24.85 -2.87
N ARG A 88 28.85 23.54 -2.59
CA ARG A 88 28.00 22.56 -3.27
C ARG A 88 27.61 21.45 -2.31
N ILE A 89 26.47 20.82 -2.56
CA ILE A 89 25.97 19.73 -1.72
C ILE A 89 26.86 18.51 -1.93
N ASN A 90 27.44 17.95 -0.87
CA ASN A 90 28.11 16.65 -0.91
C ASN A 90 27.08 15.53 -0.89
N ASP A 91 26.24 15.57 0.14
CA ASP A 91 25.22 14.57 0.41
C ASP A 91 24.02 15.17 1.14
N ILE A 92 22.91 14.44 1.03
CA ILE A 92 21.71 14.65 1.82
C ILE A 92 21.35 13.33 2.49
N VAL A 93 21.29 13.34 3.81
CA VAL A 93 20.83 12.19 4.60
C VAL A 93 19.36 12.41 4.96
N TYR A 94 18.52 11.47 4.56
CA TYR A 94 17.11 11.39 4.95
C TYR A 94 16.95 10.27 5.98
N ALA A 95 16.27 10.53 7.09
CA ALA A 95 16.03 9.53 8.12
C ALA A 95 14.60 9.62 8.66
N SER A 96 14.08 8.48 9.12
CA SER A 96 12.84 8.37 9.89
C SER A 96 13.07 7.41 11.05
N ALA A 97 12.86 7.91 12.27
CA ALA A 97 13.05 7.12 13.48
C ALA A 97 11.93 6.08 13.65
N SER A 98 10.70 6.45 13.31
CA SER A 98 9.52 5.59 13.40
C SER A 98 9.60 4.39 12.45
N LEU A 99 10.21 4.57 11.28
CA LEU A 99 10.41 3.49 10.31
C LEU A 99 11.75 2.76 10.48
N GLY A 100 12.69 3.31 11.26
CA GLY A 100 14.05 2.77 11.40
C GLY A 100 14.84 2.77 10.09
N LEU A 101 14.57 3.75 9.21
CA LEU A 101 15.17 3.83 7.88
C LEU A 101 16.09 5.04 7.76
N THR A 102 17.14 4.90 6.96
CA THR A 102 18.02 6.00 6.54
C THR A 102 18.40 5.79 5.08
N ILE A 103 18.42 6.88 4.30
CA ILE A 103 18.92 6.91 2.93
C ILE A 103 19.87 8.09 2.80
N THR A 104 21.00 7.85 2.14
CA THR A 104 21.95 8.90 1.77
C THR A 104 21.91 9.12 0.26
N GLU A 105 21.68 10.36 -0.14
CA GLU A 105 21.78 10.80 -1.53
C GLU A 105 23.11 11.55 -1.69
N THR A 106 24.04 11.02 -2.49
CA THR A 106 25.38 11.60 -2.73
C THR A 106 25.42 12.25 -4.11
N PHE A 107 26.11 13.39 -4.21
CA PHE A 107 26.20 14.20 -5.43
C PHE A 107 27.64 14.24 -5.94
N SER A 108 27.81 13.93 -7.22
CA SER A 108 29.11 13.93 -7.90
C SER A 108 29.21 15.09 -8.87
N TYR A 109 30.38 15.74 -8.91
CA TYR A 109 30.61 16.92 -9.73
C TYR A 109 31.87 16.77 -10.60
N ALA A 110 31.86 17.36 -11.79
CA ALA A 110 33.03 17.57 -12.63
C ALA A 110 33.33 19.07 -12.77
N GLY A 111 34.56 19.38 -13.19
CA GLY A 111 35.04 20.76 -13.36
C GLY A 111 35.94 21.20 -12.21
N SER A 112 36.04 22.51 -12.04
CA SER A 112 36.87 23.19 -11.05
C SER A 112 36.11 24.35 -10.43
N ALA A 113 36.70 24.98 -9.40
CA ALA A 113 36.24 26.24 -8.81
C ALA A 113 35.72 27.23 -9.89
N GLY A 114 34.53 27.77 -9.67
CA GLY A 114 33.79 28.66 -10.57
C GLY A 114 33.02 27.97 -11.71
N ASN A 115 33.16 26.65 -11.92
CA ASN A 115 32.52 25.94 -13.04
C ASN A 115 32.24 24.46 -12.73
N TYR A 116 31.83 24.14 -11.50
CA TYR A 116 31.38 22.80 -11.17
C TYR A 116 30.05 22.47 -11.85
N ARG A 117 29.91 21.22 -12.31
CA ARG A 117 28.67 20.69 -12.89
C ARG A 117 28.33 19.36 -12.26
N LEU A 118 27.06 19.19 -11.89
CA LEU A 118 26.57 17.91 -11.38
C LEU A 118 26.66 16.86 -12.50
N THR A 119 27.31 15.73 -12.22
CA THR A 119 27.49 14.62 -13.15
C THR A 119 26.75 13.37 -12.73
N GLY A 120 26.38 13.25 -11.46
CA GLY A 120 25.64 12.10 -10.98
C GLY A 120 25.05 12.32 -9.61
N THR A 121 24.02 11.52 -9.34
CA THR A 121 23.39 11.39 -8.04
C THR A 121 23.24 9.89 -7.77
N ALA A 122 23.66 9.46 -6.59
CA ALA A 122 23.54 8.07 -6.15
C ALA A 122 22.77 8.02 -4.84
N ARG A 123 21.94 6.99 -4.67
CA ARG A 123 21.20 6.73 -3.44
C ARG A 123 21.63 5.40 -2.85
N ALA A 124 21.92 5.39 -1.56
CA ALA A 124 22.28 4.20 -0.78
C ALA A 124 21.48 4.16 0.52
#